data_AF-A0A9D1NGD2-F1
#
_entry.id   AF-A0A9D1NGD2-F1
#
_cell.length_a   1.000
_cell.length_b   1.000
_cell.length_c   1.000
_cell.angle_alpha   90.00
_cell.angle_beta   90.00
_cell.angle_gamma   90.00
#
_symmetry.space_group_name_H-M   'P 1'
#
loop_
_entity.id
_entity.type
_entity.pdbx_description
1 polymer ?
#
loop_
_entity_poly.entity_id
_entity_poly.type
_entity_poly.pdbx_seq_one_letter_code
_entity_poly.pdbx_strand_id
1 'polypeptide(L)' 'MDKRTKIKSAVTILCMAASLFALYTFLFVSDLAPAWKTALCVVAVFWLISGASNLLTYFGRK' A
#
# COMPACT_ATOMS: atom_id res chain seq x y z
N MET A 1 -18.45 9.87 11.89
CA MET A 1 -17.27 9.91 10.99
C MET A 1 -17.60 10.78 9.80
N ASP A 2 -16.84 11.84 9.58
CA ASP A 2 -16.95 12.70 8.39
C ASP A 2 -16.87 11.89 7.09
N LYS A 3 -17.71 12.23 6.10
CA LYS A 3 -17.70 11.59 4.77
C LYS A 3 -16.30 11.59 4.14
N ARG A 4 -15.50 12.65 4.38
CA ARG A 4 -14.11 12.74 3.90
C ARG A 4 -13.19 11.69 4.53
N THR A 5 -13.36 11.40 5.81
CA THR A 5 -12.55 10.39 6.53
C THR A 5 -12.86 8.99 6.02
N LYS A 6 -14.13 8.69 5.74
CA LYS A 6 -14.56 7.39 5.19
C LYS A 6 -14.01 7.15 3.77
N ILE A 7 -13.94 8.19 2.94
CA ILE A 7 -13.36 8.10 1.59
C ILE A 7 -11.84 7.93 1.68
N LYS A 8 -11.16 8.71 2.54
CA LYS A 8 -9.71 8.59 2.75
C LYS A 8 -9.30 7.22 3.26
N SER A 9 -10.06 6.62 4.18
CA SER A 9 -9.80 5.26 4.65
C SER A 9 -10.02 4.23 3.55
N ALA A 10 -11.10 4.36 2.77
CA ALA A 10 -11.38 3.45 1.65
C ALA A 10 -10.30 3.50 0.56
N VAL A 11 -9.84 4.70 0.20
CA VAL A 11 -8.73 4.90 -0.74
C VAL A 11 -7.44 4.30 -0.20
N THR A 12 -7.16 4.47 1.10
CA THR A 12 -5.96 3.90 1.73
C THR A 12 -5.99 2.36 1.71
N ILE A 13 -7.14 1.74 2.02
CA ILE A 13 -7.31 0.29 1.95
C ILE A 13 -7.15 -0.21 0.51
N LEU A 14 -7.75 0.48 -0.47
CA LEU A 14 -7.63 0.12 -1.88
C LEU A 14 -6.18 0.25 -2.38
N CYS A 15 -5.46 1.27 -1.90
CA CYS A 15 -4.04 1.46 -2.20
C CYS A 15 -3.16 0.36 -1.57
N MET A 16 -3.45 -0.08 -0.35
CA MET A 16 -2.77 -1.24 0.27
C MET A 16 -3.04 -2.53 -0.51
N ALA A 17 -4.29 -2.77 -0.92
CA ALA A 17 -4.65 -3.95 -1.71
C ALA A 17 -3.96 -3.95 -3.08
N ALA A 18 -3.92 -2.80 -3.76
CA ALA A 18 -3.20 -2.65 -5.02
C ALA A 18 -1.69 -2.84 -4.85
N SER A 19 -1.10 -2.39 -3.74
CA SER A 19 0.32 -2.57 -3.43
C SER A 19 0.67 -4.05 -3.18
N LEU A 20 -0.19 -4.79 -2.47
CA LEU A 20 -0.06 -6.24 -2.30
C LEU A 20 -0.18 -7.00 -3.63
N PHE A 21 -1.14 -6.59 -4.47
CA PHE A 21 -1.30 -7.16 -5.80
C PHE A 21 -0.06 -6.91 -6.68
N ALA A 22 0.49 -5.69 -6.65
CA ALA A 22 1.71 -5.34 -7.36
C ALA A 22 2.90 -6.20 -6.88
N LEU A 23 3.06 -6.36 -5.56
CA LEU A 23 4.07 -7.23 -4.96
C LEU A 23 3.96 -8.68 -5.47
N TYR A 24 2.75 -9.23 -5.48
CA TYR A 24 2.49 -10.57 -6.00
C TYR A 24 2.87 -10.70 -7.48
N THR A 25 2.45 -9.74 -8.33
CA THR A 25 2.81 -9.76 -9.74
C THR A 25 4.31 -9.62 -9.96
N PHE A 26 4.99 -8.76 -9.21
CA PHE A 26 6.43 -8.60 -9.31
C PHE A 26 7.21 -9.82 -8.84
N LEU A 27 6.73 -10.54 -7.81
CA LEU A 27 7.39 -11.74 -7.30
C LEU A 27 7.19 -12.95 -8.21
N PHE A 28 5.97 -13.20 -8.66
CA PHE A 28 5.57 -14.48 -9.29
C PHE A 28 5.25 -14.41 -10.77
N VAL A 29 4.74 -13.28 -11.28
CA VAL A 29 4.26 -13.18 -12.67
C VAL A 29 5.30 -12.53 -13.58
N SER A 30 6.12 -11.66 -13.02
CA SER A 30 7.08 -10.87 -13.76
C SER A 30 8.47 -11.50 -13.84
N ASP A 31 8.93 -11.78 -15.06
CA ASP A 31 10.32 -12.09 -15.42
C ASP A 31 11.18 -10.81 -15.46
N LEU A 32 11.16 -10.04 -14.36
CA LEU A 32 12.02 -8.87 -14.20
C LEU A 32 13.37 -9.25 -13.60
N ALA A 33 14.42 -8.54 -14.02
CA ALA A 33 15.75 -8.69 -13.45
C ALA A 33 15.72 -8.55 -11.92
N PRO A 34 16.51 -9.35 -11.18
CA PRO A 34 16.42 -9.46 -9.72
C PRO A 34 16.61 -8.12 -8.98
N ALA A 35 17.40 -7.20 -9.55
CA ALA A 35 17.55 -5.85 -9.03
C ALA A 35 16.24 -5.04 -9.05
N TRP A 36 15.48 -5.13 -10.14
CA TRP A 36 14.20 -4.43 -10.30
C TRP A 36 13.11 -5.03 -9.41
N LYS A 37 13.06 -6.36 -9.29
CA LYS A 37 12.18 -7.05 -8.33
C LYS A 37 12.37 -6.53 -6.91
N THR A 38 13.62 -6.40 -6.48
CA THR A 38 13.97 -5.94 -5.13
C THR A 38 13.58 -4.48 -4.92
N ALA A 39 13.90 -3.60 -5.88
CA ALA A 39 13.54 -2.19 -5.81
C ALA A 39 12.02 -1.98 -5.70
N LEU A 40 11.24 -2.72 -6.50
CA LEU A 40 9.77 -2.63 -6.50
C LEU A 40 9.14 -3.18 -5.22
N CYS A 41 9.70 -4.26 -4.64
CA CYS A 41 9.28 -4.75 -3.33
C CYS A 41 9.50 -3.69 -2.24
N VAL A 42 10.67 -3.05 -2.23
CA VAL A 42 11.00 -2.00 -1.25
C VAL A 42 10.02 -0.83 -1.37
N VAL A 43 9.75 -0.35 -2.58
CA VAL A 43 8.77 0.73 -2.82
C VAL A 43 7.37 0.34 -2.32
N ALA A 44 6.92 -0.88 -2.60
CA ALA A 44 5.62 -1.37 -2.14
C ALA A 44 5.52 -1.42 -0.60
N VAL A 45 6.58 -1.87 0.08
CA VAL A 45 6.65 -1.87 1.55
C VAL A 45 6.60 -0.45 2.12
N PHE A 46 7.37 0.49 1.57
CA PHE A 46 7.29 1.89 1.99
C PHE A 46 5.89 2.48 1.79
N TRP A 47 5.20 2.10 0.72
CA TRP A 47 3.84 2.56 0.46
C TRP A 47 2.83 1.98 1.44
N LEU A 48 2.96 0.69 1.79
CA LEU A 48 2.16 0.04 2.83
C LEU A 48 2.33 0.72 4.19
N ILE A 49 3.56 1.06 4.60
CA ILE A 49 3.84 1.73 5.87
C ILE A 49 3.25 3.15 5.89
N SER A 50 3.37 3.88 4.78
CA SER A 50 2.78 5.22 4.64
C SER A 50 1.24 5.17 4.72
N GLY A 51 0.63 4.22 4.02
CA GLY A 51 -0.81 3.96 4.09
C GLY A 51 -1.27 3.59 5.51
N ALA A 52 -0.54 2.69 6.18
CA ALA A 52 -0.85 2.26 7.54
C ALA A 52 -0.77 3.42 8.54
N SER A 53 0.25 4.27 8.44
CA SER A 53 0.44 5.44 9.31
C SER A 53 -0.67 6.48 9.12
N ASN A 54 -1.05 6.73 7.86
CA ASN A 54 -2.16 7.60 7.51
C ASN A 54 -3.48 7.04 8.06
N LEU A 55 -3.71 5.73 7.98
CA LEU A 55 -4.90 5.06 8.50
C LEU A 55 -4.96 5.07 10.03
N LEU A 56 -3.84 4.82 10.70
CA LEU A 56 -3.67 4.95 12.15
C LEU A 56 -3.94 6.38 12.63
N THR A 57 -3.52 7.40 11.86
CA THR A 57 -3.82 8.80 12.19
C THR A 57 -5.32 9.09 12.15
N TYR A 58 -6.07 8.48 11.22
CA TYR A 58 -7.54 8.61 11.18
C TYR A 58 -8.26 7.81 12.27
N PHE A 59 -7.72 6.67 12.70
CA PHE A 59 -8.30 5.84 13.76
C PHE A 59 -7.90 6.26 15.18
N GLY A 60 -6.72 6.86 15.35
CA GLY A 60 -6.12 7.27 16.62
C GLY A 60 -6.57 8.65 17.13
N ARG A 61 -7.27 9.44 16.30
CA ARG A 61 -8.04 10.61 16.77
C ARG A 61 -9.33 10.12 17.44
N LYS A 62 -9.19 9.51 18.63
CA LYS A 62 -10.25 9.39 19.64
C LYS A 62 -9.99 10.40 20.74
#